data_AF-A0A534SAL8-F1
#
_entry.id   AF-A0A534SAL8-F1
#
_cell.length_a   1.000
_cell.length_b   1.000
_cell.length_c   1.000
_cell.angle_alpha   90.00
_cell.angle_beta   90.00
_cell.angle_gamma   90.00
#
_symmetry.space_group_name_H-M   'P 1'
#
loop_
_entity.id
_entity.type
_entity.pdbx_description
1 polymer ?
#
loop_
_entity_poly.entity_id
_entity_poly.type
_entity_poly.pdbx_seq_one_letter_code
_entity_poly.pdbx_strand_id
1 'polypeptide(L)'
;MAKVRGLLTSVLARLDTISGQEATAALDRLQKSLFQDFAEKWALLRDNLNPPGPITLADTPPQLRERFVSADGKKFLLQIYPRQDIWERKPLEEFVSQLRQVDPDVTGSPVIGYESIRAIKDGYVEGGLYATAAILVVTFVTLRKVRDTLFPMFPVVCGMLWTAGLMWLCHLEFNLANLVAVPITIGIGVESGIYLVRRAHEEASEGWVLVGGSTGQSVALFSLSTMVGFGSLMVARHYGIFSMGLLLTLAVGSVLLVSLTVLPLLLHTPVPGVFPAGEGTEEEIETAPSVRTSAQKKASGR
;
A
#
# COMPACT_ATOMS: atom_id res chain seq x y z
N MET A 1 -26.53 -30.89 -13.07
CA MET A 1 -27.91 -31.19 -13.52
C MET A 1 -28.41 -30.26 -14.64
N ALA A 2 -28.42 -28.94 -14.50
CA ALA A 2 -28.92 -28.02 -15.54
C ALA A 2 -28.19 -28.14 -16.91
N LYS A 3 -26.86 -28.26 -16.89
CA LYS A 3 -26.02 -28.44 -18.10
C LYS A 3 -26.33 -29.74 -18.86
N VAL A 4 -26.56 -30.83 -18.13
CA VAL A 4 -26.94 -32.13 -18.70
C VAL A 4 -28.33 -32.05 -19.32
N ARG A 5 -29.29 -31.43 -18.61
CA ARG A 5 -30.65 -31.24 -19.13
C ARG A 5 -30.64 -30.42 -20.42
N GLY A 6 -29.88 -29.33 -20.49
CA GLY A 6 -29.75 -28.52 -21.71
C GLY A 6 -29.11 -29.24 -22.89
N LEU A 7 -28.06 -30.05 -22.65
CA LEU A 7 -27.48 -30.90 -23.69
C LEU A 7 -28.49 -31.93 -24.20
N LEU A 8 -29.27 -32.54 -23.30
CA LEU A 8 -30.33 -33.48 -23.66
C LEU A 8 -31.40 -32.82 -24.54
N THR A 9 -31.83 -31.60 -24.19
CA THR A 9 -32.79 -30.83 -25.02
C THR A 9 -32.22 -30.52 -26.40
N SER A 10 -30.92 -30.20 -26.49
CA SER A 10 -30.26 -29.93 -27.79
C SER A 10 -30.12 -31.18 -28.67
N VAL A 11 -29.93 -32.36 -28.05
CA VAL A 11 -29.89 -33.64 -28.74
C VAL A 11 -31.29 -34.01 -29.24
N LEU A 12 -32.32 -33.85 -28.41
CA LEU A 12 -33.72 -34.07 -28.79
C LEU A 12 -34.14 -33.17 -29.96
N ALA A 13 -33.83 -31.87 -29.89
CA ALA A 13 -34.13 -30.93 -30.96
C ALA A 13 -33.41 -31.27 -32.28
N ARG A 14 -32.20 -31.84 -32.23
CA ARG A 14 -31.50 -32.33 -33.43
C ARG A 14 -32.13 -33.61 -33.97
N LEU A 15 -32.54 -34.55 -33.11
CA LEU A 15 -33.19 -35.79 -33.54
C LEU A 15 -34.50 -35.54 -34.30
N ASP A 16 -35.25 -34.48 -33.96
CA ASP A 16 -36.47 -34.09 -34.68
C ASP A 16 -36.22 -33.55 -36.10
N THR A 17 -34.98 -33.15 -36.42
CA THR A 17 -34.63 -32.55 -37.73
C THR A 17 -34.01 -33.54 -38.72
N ILE A 18 -33.77 -34.79 -38.29
CA ILE A 18 -33.00 -35.80 -39.04
C ILE A 18 -33.95 -36.90 -39.54
N SER A 19 -33.61 -37.57 -40.64
CA SER A 19 -34.40 -38.69 -41.18
C SER A 19 -34.44 -39.89 -40.21
N GLY A 20 -35.54 -40.67 -40.22
CA GLY A 20 -35.77 -41.75 -39.24
C GLY A 20 -34.69 -42.84 -39.20
N GLN A 21 -34.01 -43.11 -40.32
CA GLN A 21 -32.89 -44.07 -40.37
C GLN A 21 -31.58 -43.50 -39.78
N GLU A 22 -31.30 -42.22 -39.99
CA GLU A 22 -30.12 -41.57 -39.42
C GLU A 22 -30.28 -41.31 -37.92
N ALA A 23 -31.50 -40.99 -37.48
CA ALA A 23 -31.82 -40.82 -36.07
C ALA A 23 -31.60 -42.14 -35.29
N THR A 24 -32.11 -43.26 -35.81
CA THR A 24 -31.90 -44.59 -35.20
C THR A 24 -30.43 -44.99 -35.16
N ALA A 25 -29.67 -44.77 -36.25
CA ALA A 25 -28.23 -45.03 -36.27
C ALA A 25 -27.41 -44.13 -35.31
N ALA A 26 -27.88 -42.91 -35.03
CA ALA A 26 -27.25 -42.01 -34.07
C ALA A 26 -27.57 -42.40 -32.61
N LEU A 27 -28.83 -42.76 -32.33
CA LEU A 27 -29.28 -43.29 -31.03
C LEU A 27 -28.57 -44.59 -30.66
N ASP A 28 -28.41 -45.51 -31.60
CA ASP A 28 -27.67 -46.76 -31.38
C ASP A 28 -26.20 -46.52 -31.03
N ARG A 29 -25.54 -45.57 -31.70
CA ARG A 29 -24.16 -45.18 -31.38
C ARG A 29 -24.06 -44.56 -29.99
N LEU A 30 -24.98 -43.67 -29.64
CA LEU A 30 -25.02 -43.05 -28.32
C LEU A 30 -25.28 -44.10 -27.21
N GLN A 31 -26.23 -45.00 -27.43
CA GLN A 31 -26.53 -46.07 -26.49
C GLN A 31 -25.31 -46.97 -26.27
N LYS A 32 -24.63 -47.41 -27.34
CA LYS A 32 -23.42 -48.22 -27.24
C LYS A 32 -22.31 -47.49 -26.47
N SER A 33 -22.06 -46.22 -26.78
CA SER A 33 -21.06 -45.40 -26.09
C SER A 33 -21.37 -45.24 -24.60
N LEU A 34 -22.63 -44.92 -24.25
CA LEU A 34 -23.04 -44.75 -22.85
C LEU A 34 -22.93 -46.05 -22.06
N PHE A 35 -23.36 -47.18 -22.64
CA PHE A 35 -23.25 -48.48 -21.99
C PHE A 35 -21.79 -48.93 -21.85
N GLN A 36 -20.93 -48.67 -22.85
CA GLN A 36 -19.49 -48.93 -22.73
C GLN A 36 -18.86 -48.08 -21.63
N ASP A 37 -19.07 -46.77 -21.62
CA ASP A 37 -18.54 -45.87 -20.59
C ASP A 37 -19.01 -46.28 -19.19
N PHE A 38 -20.28 -46.65 -19.04
CA PHE A 38 -20.82 -47.12 -17.77
C PHE A 38 -20.21 -48.45 -17.35
N ALA A 39 -20.11 -49.43 -18.25
CA ALA A 39 -19.52 -50.73 -17.98
C ALA A 39 -18.04 -50.63 -17.59
N GLU A 40 -17.27 -49.77 -18.26
CA GLU A 40 -15.87 -49.48 -17.94
C GLU A 40 -15.73 -48.86 -16.55
N LYS A 41 -16.54 -47.84 -16.21
CA LYS A 41 -16.51 -47.24 -14.87
C LYS A 41 -16.96 -48.21 -13.78
N TRP A 42 -17.92 -49.10 -14.10
CA TRP A 42 -18.40 -50.12 -13.17
C TRP A 42 -17.35 -51.21 -12.93
N ALA A 43 -16.59 -51.60 -13.95
CA ALA A 43 -15.45 -52.50 -13.82
C ALA A 43 -14.37 -51.88 -12.93
N LEU A 44 -14.00 -50.62 -13.20
CA LEU A 44 -13.06 -49.85 -12.35
C LEU A 44 -13.50 -49.80 -10.88
N LEU A 45 -14.78 -49.54 -10.60
CA LEU A 45 -15.28 -49.49 -9.22
C LEU A 45 -15.19 -50.86 -8.53
N ARG A 46 -15.56 -51.93 -9.25
CA ARG A 46 -15.51 -53.31 -8.75
C ARG A 46 -14.09 -53.75 -8.42
N ASP A 47 -13.15 -53.44 -9.31
CA ASP A 47 -11.75 -53.80 -9.16
C ASP A 47 -11.09 -53.03 -8.00
N ASN A 48 -11.51 -51.78 -7.76
CA ASN A 48 -11.08 -51.00 -6.60
C ASN A 48 -11.68 -51.47 -5.26
N LEU A 49 -12.85 -52.11 -5.26
CA LEU A 49 -13.50 -52.62 -4.05
C LEU A 49 -12.90 -53.93 -3.54
N ASN A 50 -12.27 -54.72 -4.41
CA ASN A 50 -11.68 -56.01 -4.04
C ASN A 50 -10.34 -56.20 -4.76
N PRO A 51 -9.29 -55.46 -4.37
CA PRO A 51 -8.02 -55.47 -5.06
C PRO A 51 -7.36 -56.87 -4.95
N PRO A 52 -6.71 -57.36 -6.03
CA PRO A 52 -6.08 -58.69 -6.06
C PRO A 52 -4.82 -58.82 -5.17
N GLY A 53 -4.46 -57.77 -4.43
CA GLY A 53 -3.29 -57.74 -3.55
C GLY A 53 -3.15 -56.42 -2.79
N PRO A 54 -2.05 -56.21 -2.05
CA PRO A 54 -1.76 -54.95 -1.39
C PRO A 54 -1.59 -53.83 -2.42
N ILE A 55 -2.21 -52.67 -2.16
CA ILE A 55 -2.17 -51.50 -3.04
C ILE A 55 -0.72 -51.00 -3.14
N THR A 56 -0.18 -50.96 -4.35
CA THR A 56 1.16 -50.44 -4.64
C THR A 56 1.09 -49.12 -5.39
N LEU A 57 2.24 -48.42 -5.48
CA LEU A 57 2.39 -47.22 -6.30
C LEU A 57 2.05 -47.46 -7.78
N ALA A 58 2.16 -48.71 -8.27
CA ALA A 58 1.83 -49.09 -9.65
C ALA A 58 0.31 -49.03 -9.92
N ASP A 59 -0.50 -49.27 -8.90
CA ASP A 59 -1.97 -49.34 -8.97
C ASP A 59 -2.63 -47.96 -8.88
N THR A 60 -1.84 -46.92 -8.58
CA THR A 60 -2.36 -45.55 -8.46
C THR A 60 -2.66 -44.96 -9.85
N PRO A 61 -3.83 -44.32 -10.04
CA PRO A 61 -4.14 -43.61 -11.28
C PRO A 61 -3.03 -42.64 -11.69
N PRO A 62 -2.71 -42.54 -13.00
CA PRO A 62 -1.61 -41.71 -13.47
C PRO A 62 -1.77 -40.24 -13.06
N GLN A 63 -3.01 -39.74 -12.99
CA GLN A 63 -3.31 -38.36 -12.58
C GLN A 63 -2.95 -38.07 -11.12
N LEU A 64 -2.94 -39.09 -10.24
CA LEU A 64 -2.50 -38.94 -8.86
C LEU A 64 -0.98 -39.09 -8.77
N ARG A 65 -0.40 -40.04 -9.51
CA ARG A 65 1.05 -40.24 -9.54
C ARG A 65 1.77 -38.97 -10.03
N GLU A 66 1.31 -38.37 -11.11
CA GLU A 66 1.90 -37.14 -11.69
C GLU A 66 1.83 -35.92 -10.76
N ARG A 67 0.88 -35.89 -9.81
CA ARG A 67 0.75 -34.76 -8.86
C ARG A 67 1.69 -34.86 -7.67
N PHE A 68 2.14 -36.07 -7.33
CA PHE A 68 2.94 -36.31 -6.13
C PHE A 68 4.32 -36.89 -6.41
N VAL A 69 4.57 -37.41 -7.61
CA VAL A 69 5.84 -38.02 -8.01
C VAL A 69 6.35 -37.31 -9.25
N SER A 70 7.61 -36.91 -9.22
CA SER A 70 8.29 -36.31 -10.37
C SER A 70 8.37 -37.30 -11.55
N ALA A 71 8.47 -36.78 -12.78
CA ALA A 71 8.53 -37.59 -14.00
C ALA A 71 9.73 -38.57 -14.02
N ASP A 72 10.80 -38.25 -13.30
CA ASP A 72 11.99 -39.11 -13.13
C ASP A 72 11.85 -40.15 -12.00
N GLY A 73 10.75 -40.12 -11.24
CA GLY A 73 10.47 -41.03 -10.12
C GLY A 73 11.32 -40.79 -8.88
N LYS A 74 12.14 -39.73 -8.85
CA LYS A 74 13.15 -39.52 -7.77
C LYS A 74 12.70 -38.57 -6.68
N LYS A 75 11.71 -37.70 -6.97
CA LYS A 75 11.21 -36.70 -6.02
C LYS A 75 9.74 -36.94 -5.72
N PHE A 76 9.39 -36.76 -4.46
CA PHE A 76 8.03 -36.85 -3.95
C PHE A 76 7.60 -35.49 -3.40
N LEU A 77 6.37 -35.07 -3.70
CA LEU A 77 5.74 -33.91 -3.10
C LEU A 77 5.12 -34.32 -1.77
N LEU A 78 5.64 -33.79 -0.67
CA LEU A 78 5.02 -33.91 0.64
C LEU A 78 4.23 -32.62 0.94
N GLN A 79 2.94 -32.77 1.23
CA GLN A 79 2.09 -31.63 1.63
C GLN A 79 1.90 -31.67 3.14
N ILE A 80 2.37 -30.62 3.81
CA ILE A 80 2.26 -30.46 5.26
C ILE A 80 1.25 -29.37 5.53
N TYR A 81 0.23 -29.68 6.33
CA TYR A 81 -0.81 -28.75 6.70
C TYR A 81 -0.59 -28.24 8.12
N PRO A 82 -0.78 -26.93 8.34
CA PRO A 82 -0.66 -26.38 9.68
C PRO A 82 -1.78 -26.89 10.58
N ARG A 83 -1.46 -27.13 11.85
CA ARG A 83 -2.44 -27.49 12.88
C ARG A 83 -3.16 -26.26 13.45
N GLN A 84 -2.48 -25.11 13.46
CA GLN A 84 -2.97 -23.84 14.01
C GLN A 84 -3.41 -22.90 12.88
N ASP A 85 -4.08 -21.82 13.25
CA ASP A 85 -4.49 -20.79 12.31
C ASP A 85 -3.30 -19.93 11.85
N ILE A 86 -2.85 -20.15 10.62
CA ILE A 86 -1.75 -19.43 9.99
C ILE A 86 -2.16 -18.07 9.40
N TRP A 87 -3.41 -17.65 9.56
CA TRP A 87 -3.81 -16.26 9.31
C TRP A 87 -3.29 -15.32 10.40
N GLU A 88 -2.95 -15.86 11.57
CA GLU A 88 -2.25 -15.13 12.62
C GLU A 88 -0.73 -15.16 12.41
N ARG A 89 -0.05 -14.06 12.75
CA ARG A 89 1.38 -13.89 12.53
C ARG A 89 2.23 -14.92 13.29
N LYS A 90 1.96 -15.12 14.58
CA LYS A 90 2.79 -15.99 15.43
C LYS A 90 2.71 -17.47 14.98
N PRO A 91 1.52 -18.06 14.78
CA PRO A 91 1.44 -19.44 14.30
C PRO A 91 2.05 -19.62 12.90
N LEU A 92 1.91 -18.64 12.01
CA LEU A 92 2.55 -18.68 10.69
C LEU A 92 4.07 -18.70 10.80
N GLU A 93 4.65 -17.83 11.64
CA GLU A 93 6.10 -17.75 11.85
C GLU A 93 6.66 -19.04 12.47
N GLU A 94 5.98 -19.59 13.48
CA GLU A 94 6.33 -20.88 14.08
C GLU A 94 6.25 -22.02 13.06
N PHE A 95 5.18 -22.08 12.27
CA PHE A 95 4.99 -23.11 11.25
C PHE A 95 6.10 -23.07 10.18
N VAL A 96 6.40 -21.89 9.65
CA VAL A 96 7.47 -21.72 8.64
C VAL A 96 8.84 -22.04 9.25
N SER A 97 9.10 -21.64 10.50
CA SER A 97 10.34 -21.94 11.21
C SER A 97 10.54 -23.45 11.39
N GLN A 98 9.52 -24.18 11.83
CA GLN A 98 9.57 -25.63 12.02
C GLN A 98 9.81 -26.38 10.71
N LEU A 99 9.16 -25.94 9.62
CA LEU A 99 9.37 -26.54 8.30
C LEU A 99 10.83 -26.37 7.82
N ARG A 100 11.40 -25.18 8.00
CA ARG A 100 12.78 -24.86 7.59
C ARG A 100 13.86 -25.58 8.38
N GLN A 101 13.55 -26.03 9.59
CA GLN A 101 14.48 -26.88 10.36
C GLN A 101 14.64 -28.26 9.72
N VAL A 102 13.63 -28.73 8.98
CA VAL A 102 13.66 -30.03 8.29
C VAL A 102 14.19 -29.88 6.86
N ASP A 103 13.68 -28.90 6.11
CA ASP A 103 14.09 -28.62 4.73
C ASP A 103 14.19 -27.10 4.50
N PRO A 104 15.40 -26.55 4.25
CA PRO A 104 15.58 -25.13 3.97
C PRO A 104 14.84 -24.64 2.72
N ASP A 105 14.64 -25.51 1.72
CA ASP A 105 14.05 -25.18 0.42
C ASP A 105 12.53 -25.42 0.39
N VAL A 106 11.91 -25.61 1.57
CA VAL A 106 10.46 -25.78 1.70
C VAL A 106 9.70 -24.61 1.08
N THR A 107 8.64 -24.92 0.34
CA THR A 107 7.82 -23.94 -0.36
C THR A 107 6.33 -24.23 -0.19
N GLY A 108 5.50 -23.33 -0.68
CA GLY A 108 4.05 -23.41 -0.59
C GLY A 108 3.43 -22.08 -0.20
N SER A 109 2.10 -22.01 -0.26
CA SER A 109 1.34 -20.79 0.01
C SER A 109 1.72 -20.10 1.34
N PRO A 110 1.85 -20.81 2.48
CA PRO A 110 2.21 -20.17 3.76
C PRO A 110 3.64 -19.60 3.77
N VAL A 111 4.61 -20.33 3.22
CA VAL A 111 6.02 -19.89 3.16
C VAL A 111 6.16 -18.67 2.25
N ILE A 112 5.53 -18.72 1.06
CA ILE A 112 5.52 -17.59 0.12
C ILE A 112 4.85 -16.37 0.75
N GLY A 113 3.73 -16.55 1.45
CA GLY A 113 3.03 -15.47 2.15
C GLY A 113 3.90 -14.84 3.24
N TYR A 114 4.55 -15.66 4.08
CA TYR A 114 5.46 -15.19 5.13
C TYR A 114 6.64 -14.39 4.55
N GLU A 115 7.32 -14.92 3.53
CA GLU A 115 8.44 -14.23 2.89
C GLU A 115 8.00 -12.95 2.18
N SER A 116 6.84 -12.94 1.53
CA SER A 116 6.31 -11.74 0.89
C SER A 116 6.04 -10.64 1.91
N ILE A 117 5.38 -10.96 3.03
CA ILE A 117 5.10 -9.99 4.11
C ILE A 117 6.40 -9.46 4.70
N ARG A 118 7.39 -10.33 4.91
CA ARG A 118 8.72 -9.96 5.42
C ARG A 118 9.44 -9.03 4.46
N ALA A 119 9.57 -9.41 3.19
CA ALA A 119 10.25 -8.62 2.16
C ALA A 119 9.59 -7.25 1.97
N ILE A 120 8.25 -7.18 2.00
CA ILE A 120 7.53 -5.91 1.93
C ILE A 120 7.84 -5.04 3.16
N LYS A 121 7.79 -5.61 4.37
CA LYS A 121 8.12 -4.88 5.60
C LYS A 121 9.54 -4.33 5.57
N ASP A 122 10.51 -5.16 5.20
CA ASP A 122 11.92 -4.79 5.14
C ASP A 122 12.13 -3.69 4.09
N GLY A 123 11.50 -3.82 2.91
CA GLY A 123 11.50 -2.80 1.86
C GLY A 123 10.91 -1.46 2.31
N TYR A 124 9.88 -1.45 3.16
CA TYR A 124 9.35 -0.19 3.72
C TYR A 124 10.27 0.44 4.75
N VAL A 125 10.94 -0.35 5.60
CA VAL A 125 11.89 0.16 6.58
C VAL A 125 13.09 0.77 5.85
N GLU A 126 13.66 0.04 4.89
CA GLU A 126 14.75 0.54 4.04
C GLU A 126 14.33 1.76 3.24
N GLY A 127 13.15 1.72 2.60
CA GLY A 127 12.60 2.84 1.85
C GLY A 127 12.38 4.09 2.72
N GLY A 128 11.90 3.93 3.96
CA GLY A 128 11.75 5.01 4.93
C GLY A 128 13.10 5.60 5.34
N LEU A 129 14.12 4.76 5.57
CA LEU A 129 15.49 5.19 5.84
C LEU A 129 16.08 5.97 4.66
N TYR A 130 15.96 5.44 3.43
CA TYR A 130 16.45 6.10 2.22
C TYR A 130 15.74 7.43 1.97
N ALA A 131 14.41 7.48 2.12
CA ALA A 131 13.64 8.71 2.00
C ALA A 131 14.08 9.75 3.03
N THR A 132 14.19 9.37 4.31
CA THR A 132 14.63 10.26 5.39
C THR A 132 16.04 10.80 5.13
N ALA A 133 16.97 9.93 4.72
CA ALA A 133 18.33 10.32 4.37
C ALA A 133 18.37 11.28 3.17
N ALA A 134 17.63 10.97 2.10
CA ALA A 134 17.54 11.84 0.92
C ALA A 134 16.97 13.21 1.28
N ILE A 135 15.91 13.25 2.08
CA ILE A 135 15.29 14.51 2.52
C ILE A 135 16.26 15.31 3.40
N LEU A 136 16.99 14.68 4.33
CA LEU A 136 18.02 15.34 5.13
C LEU A 136 19.11 15.97 4.24
N VAL A 137 19.57 15.24 3.23
CA VAL A 137 20.58 15.75 2.27
C VAL A 137 20.04 16.94 1.49
N VAL A 138 18.84 16.83 0.91
CA VAL A 138 18.22 17.90 0.13
C VAL A 138 17.98 19.14 0.99
N THR A 139 17.46 18.94 2.20
CA THR A 139 17.20 20.03 3.17
C THR A 139 18.51 20.71 3.59
N PHE A 140 19.56 19.93 3.85
CA PHE A 140 20.88 20.45 4.18
C PHE A 140 21.49 21.27 3.04
N VAL A 141 21.41 20.79 1.80
CA VAL A 141 21.88 21.55 0.62
C VAL A 141 21.10 22.85 0.44
N THR A 142 19.80 22.81 0.74
CA THR A 142 18.84 23.91 0.61
C THR A 142 19.08 25.02 1.64
N LEU A 143 19.32 24.66 2.90
CA LEU A 143 19.46 25.60 4.02
C LEU A 143 20.92 25.87 4.43
N ARG A 144 21.87 25.02 4.01
CA ARG A 144 23.33 25.10 4.24
C ARG A 144 23.79 25.22 5.70
N LYS A 145 22.87 25.05 6.66
CA LYS A 145 23.12 25.07 8.11
C LYS A 145 22.47 23.86 8.76
N VAL A 146 23.24 23.16 9.60
CA VAL A 146 22.78 21.93 10.28
C VAL A 146 21.60 22.20 11.21
N ARG A 147 21.60 23.34 11.91
CA ARG A 147 20.51 23.73 12.82
C ARG A 147 19.21 23.94 12.05
N ASP A 148 19.27 24.70 10.95
CA ASP A 148 18.11 25.01 10.09
C ASP A 148 17.56 23.76 9.39
N THR A 149 18.40 22.74 9.21
CA THR A 149 17.99 21.43 8.67
C THR A 149 17.18 20.60 9.67
N LEU A 150 17.45 20.74 10.97
CA LEU A 150 16.77 19.97 12.02
C LEU A 150 15.43 20.58 12.44
N PHE A 151 15.25 21.90 12.28
CA PHE A 151 14.00 22.58 12.64
C PHE A 151 12.77 22.03 11.87
N PRO A 152 12.81 21.85 10.54
CA PRO A 152 11.71 21.24 9.77
C PRO A 152 11.39 19.80 10.17
N MET A 153 12.37 19.04 10.67
CA MET A 153 12.19 17.64 11.05
C MET A 153 11.39 17.48 12.34
N PHE A 154 11.49 18.45 13.26
CA PHE A 154 10.85 18.34 14.57
C PHE A 154 9.31 18.30 14.48
N PRO A 155 8.63 19.20 13.75
CA PRO A 155 7.18 19.12 13.56
C PRO A 155 6.73 17.82 12.88
N VAL A 156 7.55 17.25 12.01
CA VAL A 156 7.24 15.99 11.33
C VAL A 156 7.24 14.83 12.31
N VAL A 157 8.28 14.71 13.13
CA VAL A 157 8.37 13.66 14.15
C VAL A 157 7.22 13.78 15.14
N CYS A 158 6.95 15.00 15.65
CA CYS A 158 5.83 15.25 16.55
C CYS A 158 4.47 14.97 15.89
N GLY A 159 4.29 15.36 14.62
CA GLY A 159 3.07 15.09 13.86
C GLY A 159 2.86 13.59 13.62
N MET A 160 3.91 12.83 13.34
CA MET A 160 3.83 11.37 13.20
C MET A 160 3.51 10.68 14.52
N LEU A 161 4.07 11.13 15.65
CA LEU A 161 3.70 10.64 16.97
C LEU A 161 2.23 10.91 17.28
N TRP A 162 1.74 12.11 16.96
CA TRP A 162 0.33 12.44 17.09
C TRP A 162 -0.54 11.53 16.21
N THR A 163 -0.12 11.30 14.96
CA THR A 163 -0.81 10.41 14.02
C THR A 163 -0.90 9.00 14.57
N ALA A 164 0.17 8.46 15.16
CA ALA A 164 0.15 7.15 15.81
C ALA A 164 -0.86 7.11 16.99
N GLY A 165 -0.99 8.20 17.75
CA GLY A 165 -2.03 8.35 18.78
C GLY A 165 -3.45 8.38 18.19
N LEU A 166 -3.64 9.09 17.08
CA LEU A 166 -4.94 9.14 16.37
C LEU A 166 -5.30 7.79 15.75
N MET A 167 -4.32 7.03 15.24
CA MET A 167 -4.56 5.66 14.76
C MET A 167 -5.16 4.79 15.87
N TRP A 168 -4.65 4.90 17.09
CA TRP A 168 -5.20 4.18 18.24
C TRP A 168 -6.65 4.59 18.53
N LEU A 169 -6.95 5.90 18.51
CA LEU A 169 -8.31 6.42 18.72
C LEU A 169 -9.29 6.04 17.60
N CYS A 170 -8.81 5.96 16.36
CA CYS A 170 -9.61 5.57 15.20
C CYS A 170 -9.70 4.05 15.01
N HIS A 171 -9.13 3.24 15.91
CA HIS A 171 -9.02 1.78 15.79
C HIS A 171 -8.43 1.34 14.44
N LEU A 172 -7.42 2.08 13.96
CA LEU A 172 -6.74 1.82 12.70
C LEU A 172 -5.45 1.02 12.93
N GLU A 173 -5.38 -0.18 12.37
CA GLU A 173 -4.19 -1.02 12.45
C GLU A 173 -3.28 -0.81 11.24
N PHE A 174 -1.97 -1.01 11.44
CA PHE A 174 -1.03 -1.05 10.32
C PHE A 174 -1.28 -2.30 9.46
N ASN A 175 -1.37 -2.08 8.16
CA ASN A 175 -1.51 -3.11 7.14
C ASN A 175 -0.55 -2.84 5.98
N LEU A 176 -0.41 -3.79 5.07
CA LEU A 176 0.56 -3.69 3.97
C LEU A 176 0.32 -2.50 3.03
N ALA A 177 -0.92 -2.02 2.93
CA ALA A 177 -1.27 -0.89 2.07
C ALA A 177 -1.01 0.45 2.77
N ASN A 178 -1.41 0.60 4.04
CA ASN A 178 -1.23 1.86 4.75
C ASN A 178 0.22 2.09 5.24
N LEU A 179 1.07 1.06 5.23
CA LEU A 179 2.48 1.19 5.60
C LEU A 179 3.28 2.12 4.64
N VAL A 180 2.84 2.24 3.37
CA VAL A 180 3.39 3.20 2.39
C VAL A 180 3.24 4.64 2.87
N ALA A 181 2.24 4.94 3.70
CA ALA A 181 1.94 6.30 4.12
C ALA A 181 3.09 6.93 4.91
N VAL A 182 3.85 6.12 5.67
CA VAL A 182 4.94 6.59 6.54
C VAL A 182 5.99 7.39 5.76
N PRO A 183 6.68 6.84 4.74
CA PRO A 183 7.66 7.62 3.97
C PRO A 183 7.03 8.80 3.21
N ILE A 184 5.80 8.67 2.72
CA ILE A 184 5.09 9.76 2.02
C ILE A 184 4.85 10.94 2.97
N THR A 185 4.36 10.67 4.17
CA THR A 185 4.12 11.70 5.20
C THR A 185 5.40 12.42 5.58
N ILE A 186 6.53 11.71 5.71
CA ILE A 186 7.82 12.34 6.03
C ILE A 186 8.19 13.37 4.95
N GLY A 187 8.05 13.02 3.66
CA GLY A 187 8.32 13.93 2.55
C GLY A 187 7.48 15.21 2.61
N ILE A 188 6.17 15.05 2.69
CA ILE A 188 5.21 16.18 2.69
C ILE A 188 5.37 17.05 3.94
N GLY A 189 5.62 16.42 5.08
CA GLY A 189 5.80 17.11 6.34
C GLY A 189 7.05 17.99 6.34
N VAL A 190 8.16 17.47 5.82
CA VAL A 190 9.42 18.24 5.77
C VAL A 190 9.31 19.41 4.80
N GLU A 191 8.65 19.22 3.65
CA GLU A 191 8.38 20.30 2.70
C GLU A 191 7.69 21.50 3.39
N SER A 192 6.62 21.23 4.13
CA SER A 192 5.89 22.26 4.89
C SER A 192 6.78 22.96 5.92
N GLY A 193 7.65 22.22 6.60
CA GLY A 193 8.63 22.78 7.53
C GLY A 193 9.69 23.65 6.85
N ILE A 194 10.20 23.24 5.68
CA ILE A 194 11.18 24.02 4.91
C ILE A 194 10.58 25.35 4.48
N TYR A 195 9.36 25.34 3.94
CA TYR A 195 8.67 26.58 3.53
C TYR A 195 8.54 27.56 4.69
N LEU A 196 8.14 27.06 5.86
CA LEU A 196 7.91 27.90 7.02
C LEU A 196 9.22 28.43 7.62
N VAL A 197 10.30 27.62 7.65
CA VAL A 197 11.64 28.05 8.07
C VAL A 197 12.24 29.08 7.10
N ARG A 198 12.15 28.85 5.78
CA ARG A 198 12.65 29.80 4.78
C ARG A 198 11.98 31.16 4.92
N ARG A 199 10.66 31.17 5.10
CA ARG A 199 9.93 32.41 5.31
C ARG A 199 10.31 33.09 6.62
N ALA A 200 10.50 32.32 7.68
CA ALA A 200 10.96 32.88 8.95
C ALA A 200 12.31 33.60 8.81
N HIS A 201 13.20 33.15 7.91
CA HIS A 201 14.43 33.86 7.58
C HIS A 201 14.20 35.14 6.75
N GLU A 202 13.22 35.15 5.85
CA GLU A 202 12.88 36.32 5.02
C GLU A 202 12.18 37.43 5.82
N GLU A 203 11.32 37.07 6.78
CA GLU A 203 10.49 38.01 7.56
C GLU A 203 11.13 38.41 8.91
N ALA A 204 12.31 37.87 9.24
CA ALA A 204 13.05 38.20 10.47
C ALA A 204 13.38 39.70 10.61
N SER A 205 13.30 40.48 9.53
CA SER A 205 13.54 41.93 9.51
C SER A 205 12.30 42.80 9.76
N GLU A 206 11.06 42.30 9.62
CA GLU A 206 9.86 43.17 9.56
C GLU A 206 8.77 42.90 10.61
N GLY A 207 8.96 41.93 11.52
CA GLY A 207 8.05 41.70 12.64
C GLY A 207 7.27 40.39 12.53
N TRP A 208 7.20 39.70 13.67
CA TRP A 208 6.91 38.27 13.79
C TRP A 208 5.42 37.92 13.68
N VAL A 209 4.89 37.69 12.48
CA VAL A 209 3.52 37.16 12.28
C VAL A 209 3.52 35.95 11.33
N LEU A 210 4.31 34.93 11.64
CA LEU A 210 4.48 33.73 10.80
C LEU A 210 3.17 32.91 10.62
N VAL A 211 2.33 32.85 11.67
CA VAL A 211 1.09 32.04 11.70
C VAL A 211 -0.13 32.82 11.18
N GLY A 212 -0.17 34.14 11.42
CA GLY A 212 -1.26 35.02 10.97
C GLY A 212 -1.04 35.62 9.58
N GLY A 213 0.19 35.55 9.06
CA GLY A 213 0.57 36.08 7.75
C GLY A 213 0.20 35.18 6.58
N SER A 214 0.51 35.64 5.37
CA SER A 214 0.21 34.94 4.10
C SER A 214 0.83 33.54 4.01
N THR A 215 1.96 33.29 4.69
CA THR A 215 2.67 32.01 4.64
C THR A 215 1.99 30.92 5.45
N GLY A 216 1.54 31.20 6.68
CA GLY A 216 0.75 30.25 7.47
C GLY A 216 -0.53 29.84 6.72
N GLN A 217 -1.19 30.81 6.07
CA GLN A 217 -2.33 30.56 5.20
C GLN A 217 -1.97 29.72 3.97
N SER A 218 -0.84 30.00 3.32
CA SER A 218 -0.38 29.23 2.15
C SER A 218 -0.10 27.76 2.52
N VAL A 219 0.61 27.52 3.62
CA VAL A 219 0.90 26.16 4.12
C VAL A 219 -0.38 25.43 4.53
N ALA A 220 -1.33 26.14 5.16
CA ALA A 220 -2.64 25.58 5.51
C ALA A 220 -3.44 25.20 4.25
N LEU A 221 -3.49 26.07 3.23
CA LEU A 221 -4.18 25.78 1.97
C LEU A 221 -3.54 24.60 1.23
N PHE A 222 -2.21 24.55 1.15
CA PHE A 222 -1.47 23.44 0.57
C PHE A 222 -1.80 22.11 1.28
N SER A 223 -1.71 22.11 2.61
CA SER A 223 -2.00 20.94 3.43
C SER A 223 -3.46 20.50 3.31
N LEU A 224 -4.41 21.45 3.30
CA LEU A 224 -5.83 21.16 3.15
C LEU A 224 -6.15 20.56 1.77
N SER A 225 -5.52 21.07 0.71
CA SER A 225 -5.69 20.50 -0.64
C SER A 225 -5.14 19.07 -0.71
N THR A 226 -4.02 18.80 -0.03
CA THR A 226 -3.42 17.46 0.08
C THR A 226 -4.30 16.52 0.89
N MET A 227 -4.89 17.01 2.00
CA MET A 227 -5.88 16.27 2.79
C MET A 227 -7.12 15.91 1.97
N VAL A 228 -7.61 16.80 1.11
CA VAL A 228 -8.72 16.49 0.19
C VAL A 228 -8.30 15.41 -0.82
N GLY A 229 -7.08 15.52 -1.37
CA GLY A 229 -6.51 14.52 -2.27
C GLY A 229 -6.43 13.13 -1.64
N PHE A 230 -5.81 13.01 -0.47
CA PHE A 230 -5.73 11.73 0.25
C PHE A 230 -7.07 11.27 0.82
N GLY A 231 -7.91 12.21 1.27
CA GLY A 231 -9.25 11.93 1.76
C GLY A 231 -10.14 11.32 0.67
N SER A 232 -9.92 11.66 -0.61
CA SER A 232 -10.65 11.04 -1.72
C SER A 232 -10.47 9.50 -1.80
N LEU A 233 -9.33 8.97 -1.32
CA LEU A 233 -9.10 7.52 -1.27
C LEU A 233 -10.03 6.82 -0.28
N MET A 234 -10.62 7.53 0.69
CA MET A 234 -11.60 6.99 1.61
C MET A 234 -12.94 6.66 0.94
N VAL A 235 -13.15 7.04 -0.33
CA VAL A 235 -14.32 6.59 -1.11
C VAL A 235 -14.14 5.14 -1.61
N ALA A 236 -12.92 4.61 -1.58
CA ALA A 236 -12.63 3.26 -2.06
C ALA A 236 -13.31 2.18 -1.21
N ARG A 237 -13.95 1.21 -1.86
CA ARG A 237 -14.54 0.02 -1.18
C ARG A 237 -13.49 -0.96 -0.66
N HIS A 238 -12.23 -0.83 -1.08
CA HIS A 238 -11.13 -1.69 -0.66
C HIS A 238 -10.53 -1.17 0.65
N TYR A 239 -10.61 -1.96 1.72
CA TYR A 239 -10.18 -1.55 3.07
C TYR A 239 -8.72 -1.07 3.13
N GLY A 240 -7.82 -1.70 2.38
CA GLY A 240 -6.42 -1.26 2.31
C GLY A 240 -6.25 0.15 1.74
N ILE A 241 -7.06 0.53 0.75
CA ILE A 241 -6.99 1.87 0.12
C ILE A 241 -7.67 2.90 1.02
N PHE A 242 -8.82 2.53 1.59
CA PHE A 242 -9.54 3.35 2.56
C PHE A 242 -8.66 3.72 3.76
N SER A 243 -8.05 2.71 4.39
CA SER A 243 -7.21 2.90 5.58
C SER A 243 -5.95 3.71 5.28
N MET A 244 -5.37 3.56 4.10
CA MET A 244 -4.25 4.40 3.64
C MET A 244 -4.67 5.86 3.46
N GLY A 245 -5.82 6.12 2.83
CA GLY A 245 -6.36 7.48 2.66
C GLY A 245 -6.64 8.18 3.99
N LEU A 246 -7.27 7.45 4.92
CA LEU A 246 -7.54 7.95 6.27
C LEU A 246 -6.23 8.26 7.02
N LEU A 247 -5.26 7.33 7.00
CA LEU A 247 -3.96 7.52 7.65
C LEU A 247 -3.22 8.75 7.11
N LEU A 248 -3.12 8.88 5.78
CA LEU A 248 -2.45 10.02 5.14
C LEU A 248 -3.13 11.36 5.46
N THR A 249 -4.47 11.38 5.50
CA THR A 249 -5.23 12.59 5.84
C THR A 249 -4.99 13.01 7.29
N LEU A 250 -5.03 12.05 8.23
CA LEU A 250 -4.72 12.29 9.64
C LEU A 250 -3.26 12.73 9.81
N ALA A 251 -2.34 12.15 9.04
CA ALA A 251 -0.92 12.45 9.10
C ALA A 251 -0.62 13.87 8.65
N VAL A 252 -1.13 14.28 7.48
CA VAL A 252 -0.96 15.64 6.98
C VAL A 252 -1.63 16.66 7.91
N GLY A 253 -2.83 16.37 8.40
CA GLY A 253 -3.52 17.23 9.37
C GLY A 253 -2.74 17.38 10.68
N SER A 254 -2.18 16.29 11.20
CA SER A 254 -1.38 16.32 12.43
C SER A 254 -0.10 17.13 12.24
N VAL A 255 0.62 16.92 11.13
CA VAL A 255 1.84 17.67 10.82
C VAL A 255 1.54 19.15 10.60
N LEU A 256 0.43 19.50 9.95
CA LEU A 256 -0.01 20.89 9.80
C LEU A 256 -0.25 21.55 11.17
N LEU A 257 -1.04 20.90 12.03
CA LEU A 257 -1.36 21.41 13.36
C LEU A 257 -0.10 21.62 14.19
N VAL A 258 0.80 20.64 14.19
CA VAL A 258 2.08 20.72 14.90
C VAL A 258 2.97 21.80 14.27
N SER A 259 3.04 21.92 12.96
CA SER A 259 3.88 22.94 12.29
C SER A 259 3.41 24.36 12.60
N LEU A 260 2.09 24.59 12.65
CA LEU A 260 1.53 25.91 12.98
C LEU A 260 1.60 26.26 14.47
N THR A 261 1.79 25.29 15.36
CA THR A 261 1.82 25.52 16.82
C THR A 261 3.24 25.44 17.40
N VAL A 262 3.98 24.40 17.03
CA VAL A 262 5.31 24.08 17.59
C VAL A 262 6.41 24.87 16.89
N LEU A 263 6.33 25.09 15.58
CA LEU A 263 7.35 25.84 14.88
C LEU A 263 7.45 27.31 15.32
N PRO A 264 6.35 28.09 15.45
CA PRO A 264 6.46 29.45 15.99
C PRO A 264 6.98 29.45 17.43
N LEU A 265 6.68 28.45 18.25
CA LEU A 265 7.19 28.34 19.62
C LEU A 265 8.71 28.10 19.63
N LEU A 266 9.21 27.18 18.80
CA LEU A 266 10.64 26.91 18.63
C LEU A 266 11.39 28.15 18.17
N LEU A 267 10.80 28.91 17.25
CA LEU A 267 11.41 30.07 16.66
C LEU A 267 11.32 31.33 17.56
N HIS A 268 10.34 31.43 18.46
CA HIS A 268 10.18 32.54 19.40
C HIS A 268 11.10 32.41 20.63
N THR A 269 11.64 31.22 20.92
CA THR A 269 12.72 31.10 21.90
C THR A 269 13.99 31.78 21.36
N PRO A 270 14.62 32.70 22.10
CA PRO A 270 15.84 33.37 21.65
C PRO A 270 16.99 32.36 21.67
N VAL A 271 17.15 31.65 20.57
CA VAL A 271 18.26 30.73 20.38
C VAL A 271 19.44 31.56 19.85
N PRO A 272 20.52 31.77 20.62
CA PRO A 272 21.63 32.61 20.19
C PRO A 272 22.31 32.03 18.94
N GLY A 273 22.55 32.92 17.96
CA GLY A 273 23.22 32.62 16.69
C GLY A 273 22.31 32.15 15.54
N VAL A 274 20.99 32.20 15.69
CA VAL A 274 20.03 31.77 14.65
C VAL A 274 19.71 32.88 13.64
N PHE A 275 19.80 34.14 14.07
CA PHE A 275 19.50 35.30 13.24
C PHE A 275 20.77 36.09 12.96
N PRO A 276 21.32 36.10 11.72
CA PRO A 276 22.21 37.16 11.35
C PRO A 276 21.37 38.44 11.39
N ALA A 277 21.67 39.32 12.36
CA ALA A 277 21.29 40.72 12.21
C ALA A 277 21.86 41.15 10.86
N GLY A 278 21.00 41.60 9.95
CA GLY A 278 21.45 42.28 8.75
C GLY A 278 22.14 43.56 9.19
N GLU A 279 23.44 43.50 9.44
CA GLU A 279 24.31 44.66 9.34
C GLU A 279 24.38 45.01 7.85
N GLY A 280 23.39 45.77 7.41
CA GLY A 280 23.22 46.22 6.04
C GLY A 280 22.53 47.57 6.05
N THR A 281 23.31 48.59 6.40
CA THR A 281 23.22 49.97 5.91
C THR A 281 21.81 50.59 5.82
N GLU A 282 21.46 51.37 6.85
CA GLU A 282 20.39 52.38 6.83
C GLU A 282 20.60 53.48 5.75
N GLU A 283 21.69 53.45 4.97
CA GLU A 283 21.99 54.45 3.93
C GLU A 283 21.33 54.19 2.55
N GLU A 284 20.78 53.01 2.26
CA GLU A 284 20.31 52.69 0.89
C GLU A 284 18.80 52.94 0.65
N ILE A 285 18.04 53.29 1.70
CA ILE A 285 16.59 53.58 1.59
C ILE A 285 16.32 55.01 1.10
N GLU A 286 17.31 55.92 1.15
CA GLU A 286 17.13 57.32 0.73
C GLU A 286 17.21 57.54 -0.79
N THR A 287 17.63 56.53 -1.57
CA THR A 287 17.85 56.69 -3.03
C THR A 287 16.87 55.93 -3.95
N ALA A 288 15.86 55.24 -3.43
CA ALA A 288 14.89 54.56 -4.28
C ALA A 288 13.86 55.56 -4.88
N PRO A 289 13.64 55.58 -6.21
CA PRO A 289 12.75 56.55 -6.83
C PRO A 289 11.29 56.25 -6.45
N SER A 290 10.61 57.24 -5.86
CA SER A 290 9.20 57.15 -5.49
C SER A 290 8.32 56.90 -6.73
N VAL A 291 7.76 55.70 -6.86
CA VAL A 291 6.74 55.39 -7.85
C VAL A 291 5.45 56.10 -7.43
N ARG A 292 5.24 57.32 -7.95
CA ARG A 292 3.96 58.03 -7.82
C ARG A 292 2.88 57.25 -8.55
N THR A 293 1.96 56.68 -7.79
CA THR A 293 0.72 56.06 -8.26
C THR A 293 -0.11 57.09 -9.03
N SER A 294 -0.08 57.04 -10.35
CA SER A 294 -0.92 57.82 -11.25
C SER A 294 -2.34 57.23 -11.30
N ALA A 295 -3.04 57.29 -10.17
CA ALA A 295 -4.44 56.88 -10.03
C ALA A 295 -5.24 57.86 -9.16
N GLN A 296 -5.05 59.17 -9.38
CA GLN A 296 -5.91 60.20 -8.77
C GLN A 296 -5.88 61.50 -9.59
N LYS A 297 -6.24 61.44 -10.86
CA LYS A 297 -6.60 62.65 -11.63
C LYS A 297 -7.53 62.34 -12.80
N LYS A 298 -8.71 61.79 -12.50
CA LYS A 298 -9.84 61.76 -13.44
C LYS A 298 -11.18 61.80 -12.70
N ALA A 299 -11.28 62.72 -11.73
CA ALA A 299 -12.53 63.09 -11.07
C ALA A 299 -12.40 64.51 -10.50
N SER A 300 -12.15 65.50 -11.37
CA SER A 300 -12.50 66.91 -11.15
C SER A 300 -11.98 67.74 -12.34
N GLY A 301 -12.91 68.37 -13.09
CA GLY A 301 -12.64 69.62 -13.80
C GLY A 301 -12.38 69.55 -15.32
N ARG A 302 -13.42 69.31 -16.11
CA ARG A 302 -14.01 70.22 -17.13
C ARG A 302 -14.84 69.43 -18.14
#